data_AF-A0AB39XPG2-F1
#
_entry.id   AF-A0AB39XPG2-F1
#
_cell.length_a   1.000
_cell.length_b   1.000
_cell.length_c   1.000
_cell.angle_alpha   90.00
_cell.angle_beta   90.00
_cell.angle_gamma   90.00
#
_symmetry.space_group_name_H-M   'P 1'
#
loop_
_entity.id
_entity.type
_entity.pdbx_description
1 polymer ?
#
loop_
_entity_poly.entity_id
_entity_poly.type
_entity_poly.pdbx_seq_one_letter_code
_entity_poly.pdbx_strand_id
1 'polypeptide(L)' 'MKVENWHRRQAIVLASQLPENTEDALAVLRLASQLVTDFLAEDEPTHKPASVVVLIGGNECA' A
#
# COMPACT_ATOMS: atom_id res chain seq x y z
N MET A 1 0.59 5.06 -9.38
CA MET A 1 1.02 3.66 -9.56
C MET A 1 0.23 2.83 -8.55
N LYS A 2 -0.34 1.67 -8.91
CA LYS A 2 -1.06 0.83 -7.92
C LYS A 2 -0.05 0.01 -7.13
N VAL A 3 -0.08 0.15 -5.80
CA VAL A 3 0.77 -0.64 -4.91
C VAL A 3 0.10 -1.99 -4.69
N GLU A 4 0.67 -3.02 -5.30
CA GLU A 4 0.23 -4.41 -5.15
C GLU A 4 0.92 -5.09 -3.95
N ASN A 5 0.26 -6.09 -3.34
CA ASN A 5 0.77 -6.87 -2.21
C ASN A 5 2.14 -7.55 -2.43
N TRP A 6 2.58 -7.71 -3.68
CA TRP A 6 3.91 -8.26 -3.98
C TRP A 6 5.04 -7.26 -3.74
N HIS A 7 4.79 -5.93 -3.80
CA HIS A 7 5.81 -4.91 -3.57
C HIS A 7 6.31 -4.93 -2.12
N ARG A 8 5.42 -5.13 -1.14
CA ARG A 8 5.80 -5.28 0.28
C ARG A 8 6.68 -6.51 0.50
N ARG A 9 6.34 -7.64 -0.12
CA ARG A 9 7.15 -8.86 -0.06
C ARG A 9 8.53 -8.62 -0.65
N GLN A 10 8.62 -7.87 -1.75
CA GLN A 10 9.90 -7.62 -2.39
C GLN A 10 10.79 -6.65 -1.59
N ALA A 11 10.20 -5.68 -0.89
CA ALA A 11 10.93 -4.82 0.05
C ALA A 11 11.59 -5.62 1.19
N ILE A 12 10.90 -6.63 1.73
CA ILE A 12 11.45 -7.51 2.78
C ILE A 12 12.62 -8.34 2.26
N VAL A 13 12.53 -8.87 1.03
CA VAL A 13 13.62 -9.63 0.41
C VAL A 13 14.85 -8.75 0.20
N LEU A 14 14.69 -7.51 -0.26
CA LEU A 14 15.79 -6.57 -0.40
C LEU A 14 16.45 -6.27 0.95
N ALA A 15 15.66 -6.06 2.00
CA ALA A 15 16.17 -5.86 3.36
C ALA A 15 16.89 -7.10 3.92
N SER A 16 16.60 -8.31 3.42
CA SER A 16 17.28 -9.54 3.86
C SER A 16 18.68 -9.70 3.25
N GLN A 17 19.00 -8.96 2.19
CA GLN A 17 20.32 -8.95 1.54
C GLN A 17 21.19 -7.82 2.09
N LEU A 18 21.39 -7.80 3.41
CA LEU A 18 22.17 -6.73 4.03
C LEU A 18 23.65 -6.80 3.62
N PRO A 19 24.28 -5.64 3.35
CA PRO A 19 25.72 -5.52 3.22
C PRO A 19 26.48 -6.03 4.46
N GLU A 20 27.73 -6.44 4.26
CA GLU A 20 28.61 -6.89 5.35
C GLU A 20 29.07 -5.74 6.25
N ASN A 21 29.17 -4.53 5.68
CA ASN A 21 29.50 -3.32 6.44
C ASN A 21 28.29 -2.91 7.29
N THR A 22 28.52 -2.72 8.61
CA THR A 22 27.47 -2.38 9.58
C THR A 22 26.78 -1.05 9.28
N GLU A 23 27.53 -0.03 8.87
CA GLU A 23 26.99 1.29 8.55
C GLU A 23 26.04 1.22 7.34
N ASP A 24 26.47 0.53 6.28
CA ASP A 24 25.67 0.33 5.08
C ASP A 24 24.42 -0.54 5.35
N ALA A 25 24.57 -1.59 6.17
CA ALA A 25 23.44 -2.43 6.58
C ALA A 25 22.38 -1.63 7.33
N LEU A 26 22.79 -0.77 8.27
CA LEU A 26 21.86 0.10 9.00
C LEU A 26 21.20 1.13 8.08
N ALA A 27 21.93 1.66 7.08
CA ALA A 27 21.37 2.56 6.09
C ALA A 27 20.28 1.87 5.24
N VAL A 28 20.53 0.65 4.77
CA VAL A 28 19.56 -0.16 4.02
C VAL A 28 18.31 -0.45 4.86
N LEU A 29 18.48 -0.85 6.13
CA LEU A 29 17.35 -1.11 7.03
C LEU A 29 16.48 0.13 7.24
N ARG A 30 17.11 1.31 7.38
CA ARG A 30 16.38 2.58 7.54
C ARG A 30 15.57 2.92 6.30
N LEU A 31 16.16 2.78 5.12
CA LEU A 31 15.49 3.04 3.84
C LEU A 31 14.37 2.03 3.56
N ALA A 32 14.59 0.75 3.85
CA ALA A 32 13.58 -0.29 3.71
C ALA A 32 12.38 -0.05 4.64
N SER A 33 12.66 0.41 5.86
CA SER A 33 11.62 0.80 6.82
C SER A 33 10.77 1.94 6.25
N GLN A 34 11.41 3.01 5.76
CA GLN A 34 10.72 4.15 5.14
C GLN A 34 9.90 3.75 3.90
N LEU A 35 10.44 2.86 3.07
CA LEU A 35 9.73 2.33 1.91
C LEU A 35 8.43 1.63 2.32
N VAL A 36 8.44 0.84 3.39
CA VAL A 36 7.26 0.11 3.86
C VAL A 36 6.26 1.02 4.57
N THR A 37 6.73 1.97 5.39
CA THR A 37 5.86 2.82 6.22
C THR A 37 5.27 4.00 5.48
N ASP A 38 5.97 4.53 4.47
CA ASP A 38 5.58 5.79 3.84
C ASP A 38 5.13 5.54 2.39
N PHE A 39 5.96 4.88 1.59
CA PHE A 39 5.71 4.74 0.15
C PHE A 39 4.73 3.60 -0.19
N LEU A 40 4.80 2.51 0.58
CA LEU A 40 3.91 1.34 0.43
C LEU A 40 2.78 1.31 1.47
N ALA A 41 2.68 2.34 2.32
CA ALA A 41 1.45 2.58 3.04
C ALA A 41 0.39 2.95 2.00
N GLU A 42 -0.63 2.11 1.89
CA GLU A 42 -1.85 2.53 1.20
C GLU A 42 -2.37 3.74 1.98
N ASP A 43 -2.64 4.86 1.30
CA ASP A 43 -3.43 5.95 1.89
C ASP A 43 -4.62 5.29 2.57
N GLU A 44 -4.70 5.40 3.90
CA GLU A 44 -5.91 5.03 4.63
C GLU A 44 -7.05 5.67 3.84
N PRO A 45 -8.01 4.89 3.30
CA PRO A 45 -9.04 5.48 2.47
C PRO A 45 -9.76 6.47 3.37
N THR A 46 -9.47 7.77 3.22
CA THR A 46 -10.23 8.85 3.80
C THR A 46 -11.66 8.51 3.45
N HIS A 47 -12.45 8.08 4.44
CA HIS A 47 -13.81 7.58 4.26
C HIS A 47 -14.54 8.54 3.32
N LYS A 48 -14.60 8.21 2.03
CA LYS A 48 -15.39 8.99 1.09
C LYS A 48 -16.83 8.66 1.47
N PRO A 49 -17.65 9.64 1.91
CA PRO A 49 -19.02 9.36 2.25
C PRO A 49 -19.68 8.72 1.04
N ALA A 50 -20.21 7.51 1.23
CA ALA A 50 -20.75 6.70 0.15
C ALA A 50 -21.82 7.51 -0.62
N SER A 51 -21.68 7.59 -1.95
CA SER A 51 -22.72 8.23 -2.77
C SER A 51 -23.97 7.35 -2.74
N VAL A 52 -25.01 7.82 -2.06
CA VAL A 52 -26.31 7.14 -2.04
C VAL A 52 -26.89 7.20 -3.45
N VAL A 53 -26.95 6.05 -4.12
CA VAL A 53 -27.67 5.90 -5.39
C VAL A 53 -29.10 5.50 -5.08
N VAL A 54 -30.05 6.41 -5.29
CA VAL A 54 -31.48 6.12 -5.19
C VAL A 54 -31.94 5.52 -6.52
N LEU A 55 -32.32 4.24 -6.51
CA LEU A 55 -32.99 3.59 -7.63
C LEU A 55 -34.46 4.02 -7.62
N ILE A 56 -34.86 4.85 -8.58
CA ILE A 56 -36.27 5.14 -8.85
C ILE A 56 -36.78 3.99 -9.73
N GLY A 57 -37.47 3.03 -9.12
CA GLY A 57 -38.11 1.92 -9.81
C GLY A 57 -39.35 2.39 -10.58
N GLY A 58 -39.29 2.30 -11.91
CA GLY A 58 -40.47 2.38 -12.77
C GLY A 58 -41.21 1.05 -12.72
N ASN A 59 -42.44 1.07 -12.21
CA ASN A 59 -43.34 -0.08 -12.22
C ASN A 59 -44.03 -0.17 -13.59
N GLU A 60 -43.45 -0.94 -14.51
CA GLU A 60 -44.17 -1.46 -15.67
C GLU A 60 -44.14 -3.00 -15.63
N CYS A 61 -45.04 -3.55 -14.80
CA CYS A 61 -45.65 -4.84 -15.08
C CYS A 61 -46.96 -4.56 -15.81
N ALA A 62 -47.02 -4.82 -17.11
CA ALA A 62 -48.24 -5.00 -17.88
C ALA A 62 -47.96 -5.91 -19.09
#